data_AF-A0A1Q1FGX9-F1
#
_entry.id   AF-A0A1Q1FGX9-F1
#
_cell.length_a   1.000
_cell.length_b   1.000
_cell.length_c   1.000
_cell.angle_alpha   90.00
_cell.angle_beta   90.00
_cell.angle_gamma   90.00
#
_symmetry.space_group_name_H-M   'P 1'
#
loop_
_entity.id
_entity.type
_entity.pdbx_description
1 polymer ?
#
loop_
_entity_poly.entity_id
_entity_poly.type
_entity_poly.pdbx_seq_one_letter_code
_entity_poly.pdbx_strand_id
1 'polypeptide(L)'
;MAGRVAYHHPENSRLSIDYLAYEFEEAEKRAAQCEADEITRIEECELNETVYVVYRGREVPDVTEDIEYELRQEVADMEWANQIITTRILRLFESIAAEKYEQEDERLAAYKEIEITRIPEALDRVTWDESVAIAGGELVSGLILRHALPNANHRTALGMLSLYFEAISGGFDMPSTATEEYDWEGWVNEYIEDSKRLLTVRRNVPRFRHLSNAGCTVVERKDGLRIHLNDYDLTMDHWDALAEYAQIHNRQSIEFAQEVLDRAGTPELQEGKPVTKQEFAERVQKME
;
A
#
# COMPACT_ATOMS: atom_id res chain seq x y z
N MET A 1 -29.13 9.67 10.78
CA MET A 1 -28.25 10.16 9.69
C MET A 1 -26.99 9.33 9.74
N ALA A 2 -26.44 8.89 8.61
CA ALA A 2 -25.17 8.16 8.59
C ALA A 2 -24.05 9.18 8.83
N GLY A 3 -23.40 9.15 10.00
CA GLY A 3 -22.27 10.02 10.29
C GLY A 3 -21.10 9.69 9.36
N ARG A 4 -20.47 10.71 8.77
CA ARG A 4 -19.35 10.56 7.84
C ARG A 4 -18.21 11.48 8.25
N VAL A 5 -17.00 10.93 8.31
CA VAL A 5 -15.77 11.66 8.65
C VAL A 5 -14.72 11.43 7.57
N ALA A 6 -13.98 12.48 7.20
CA ALA A 6 -12.89 12.35 6.23
C ALA A 6 -11.64 11.80 6.91
N TYR A 7 -11.01 10.76 6.35
CA TYR A 7 -9.74 10.23 6.86
C TYR A 7 -8.57 11.16 6.61
N HIS A 8 -8.59 11.86 5.47
CA HIS A 8 -7.65 12.95 5.20
C HIS A 8 -8.38 14.28 5.36
N HIS A 9 -7.64 15.34 5.70
CA HIS A 9 -8.23 16.67 5.83
C HIS A 9 -8.79 17.14 4.47
N PRO A 10 -10.02 17.69 4.41
CA PRO A 10 -10.68 18.05 3.14
C PRO A 10 -9.87 19.02 2.26
N GLU A 11 -9.16 19.95 2.89
CA GLU A 11 -8.34 20.96 2.19
C GLU A 11 -6.86 20.57 2.05
N ASN A 12 -6.43 19.48 2.70
CA ASN A 12 -5.03 19.04 2.63
C ASN A 12 -4.93 17.52 2.78
N SER A 13 -4.89 16.82 1.65
CA SER A 13 -4.84 15.36 1.60
C SER A 13 -3.58 14.74 2.19
N ARG A 14 -2.57 15.54 2.56
CA ARG A 14 -1.36 15.07 3.25
C ARG A 14 -1.59 14.92 4.75
N LEU A 15 -2.61 15.59 5.30
CA LEU A 15 -2.98 15.42 6.70
C LEU A 15 -3.97 14.26 6.81
N SER A 16 -3.74 13.37 7.77
CA SER A 16 -4.65 12.27 8.08
C SER A 16 -5.01 12.27 9.55
N ILE A 17 -6.09 11.57 9.93
CA ILE A 17 -6.51 11.48 11.33
C ILE A 17 -5.37 10.93 12.19
N ASP A 18 -4.87 11.74 13.12
CA ASP A 18 -3.91 11.36 14.15
C ASP A 18 -4.61 11.00 15.46
N TYR A 19 -5.64 11.79 15.81
CA TYR A 19 -6.27 11.71 17.13
C TYR A 19 -7.70 12.22 17.12
N LEU A 20 -8.48 11.79 18.12
CA LEU A 20 -9.91 12.08 18.27
C LEU A 20 -10.19 12.37 19.74
N ALA A 21 -10.98 13.40 20.02
CA ALA A 21 -11.43 13.74 21.36
C ALA A 21 -12.90 14.20 21.36
N TYR A 22 -13.58 14.01 22.49
CA TYR A 22 -14.91 14.61 22.72
C TYR A 22 -14.82 16.05 23.22
N GLU A 23 -13.65 16.46 23.75
CA GLU A 23 -13.42 17.79 24.31
C GLU A 23 -12.37 18.56 23.49
N PHE A 24 -12.67 19.82 23.15
CA PHE A 24 -11.78 20.66 22.35
C PHE A 24 -10.42 20.86 23.01
N GLU A 25 -10.38 21.05 24.33
CA GLU A 25 -9.14 21.25 25.08
C GLU A 25 -8.19 20.04 24.97
N GLU A 26 -8.72 18.83 24.87
CA GLU A 26 -7.92 17.61 24.69
C GLU A 26 -7.37 17.53 23.26
N ALA A 27 -8.18 17.88 22.26
CA ALA A 27 -7.73 17.99 20.87
C ALA A 27 -6.63 19.06 20.71
N GLU A 28 -6.77 20.23 21.35
CA GLU A 28 -5.75 21.28 21.35
C GLU A 28 -4.45 20.82 22.00
N LYS A 29 -4.51 20.16 23.17
CA LYS A 29 -3.33 19.60 23.84
C LYS A 29 -2.59 18.62 22.93
N ARG A 30 -3.32 17.79 22.19
CA ARG A 30 -2.72 16.87 21.23
C ARG A 30 -2.14 17.59 20.02
N ALA A 31 -2.84 18.56 19.46
CA ALA A 31 -2.39 19.33 18.30
C ALA A 31 -1.12 20.15 18.60
N ALA A 32 -0.96 20.63 19.84
CA ALA A 32 0.22 21.34 20.31
C ALA A 32 1.47 20.44 20.48
N GLN A 33 1.31 19.12 20.52
CA GLN A 33 2.41 18.15 20.57
C GLN A 33 2.91 17.82 19.15
N CYS A 34 3.19 18.82 18.33
CA CYS A 34 3.70 18.63 16.97
C CYS A 34 5.22 18.86 16.91
N GLU A 35 5.90 18.14 16.03
CA GLU A 35 7.30 18.42 15.69
C GLU A 35 7.40 19.73 14.87
N ALA A 36 8.60 20.30 14.73
CA ALA A 36 8.79 21.60 14.08
C ALA A 36 8.41 21.60 12.57
N ASP A 37 8.40 20.43 11.94
CA ASP A 37 8.06 20.18 10.53
C ASP A 37 6.65 19.59 10.34
N GLU A 38 5.87 19.45 11.42
CA GLU A 38 4.51 18.92 11.36
C GLU A 38 3.45 20.03 11.27
N ILE A 39 2.45 19.81 10.42
CA ILE A 39 1.24 20.62 10.33
C ILE A 39 0.11 19.86 11.04
N THR A 40 -0.63 20.57 11.90
CA THR A 40 -1.84 20.06 12.55
C THR A 40 -3.05 20.92 12.20
N ARG A 41 -4.22 20.27 12.10
CA ARG A 41 -5.54 20.91 11.95
C ARG A 41 -6.53 20.21 12.88
N ILE A 42 -7.47 20.96 13.43
CA ILE A 42 -8.56 20.41 14.25
C ILE A 42 -9.86 20.74 13.53
N GLU A 43 -10.69 19.74 13.32
CA GLU A 43 -12.04 19.90 12.76
C GLU A 43 -13.08 19.40 13.75
N GLU A 44 -14.17 20.15 13.89
CA GLU A 44 -15.34 19.75 14.69
C GLU A 44 -16.28 18.91 13.82
N CYS A 45 -16.62 17.72 14.29
CA CYS A 45 -17.53 16.79 13.61
C CYS A 45 -18.76 16.54 14.46
N GLU A 46 -19.90 17.05 14.00
CA GLU A 46 -21.21 16.81 14.60
C GLU A 46 -21.76 15.44 14.18
N LEU A 47 -21.59 14.43 15.03
CA LEU A 47 -22.14 13.09 14.85
C LEU A 47 -23.36 12.90 15.77
N ASN A 48 -23.53 11.73 16.40
CA ASN A 48 -24.47 11.60 17.51
C ASN A 48 -23.93 12.32 18.77
N GLU A 49 -22.61 12.40 18.85
CA GLU A 49 -21.84 13.19 19.81
C GLU A 49 -20.82 14.04 19.03
N THR A 50 -20.52 15.24 19.51
CA THR A 50 -19.49 16.10 18.92
C THR A 50 -18.11 15.45 19.12
N VAL A 51 -17.35 15.32 18.04
CA VAL A 51 -15.97 14.83 18.06
C VAL A 51 -15.06 15.84 17.40
N TYR A 52 -13.96 16.17 18.06
CA TYR A 52 -12.88 16.98 17.52
C TYR A 52 -11.83 16.06 16.89
N VAL A 53 -11.63 16.19 15.59
CA VAL A 53 -10.71 15.38 14.79
C VAL A 53 -9.40 16.14 14.60
N VAL A 54 -8.31 15.62 15.16
CA VAL A 54 -6.97 16.15 14.96
C VAL A 54 -6.35 15.48 13.73
N TYR A 55 -6.16 16.26 12.68
CA TYR A 55 -5.41 15.87 11.50
C TYR A 55 -3.95 16.27 11.65
N ARG A 56 -3.04 15.38 11.24
CA ARG A 56 -1.60 15.61 11.27
C ARG A 56 -0.92 15.08 10.02
N GLY A 57 0.13 15.76 9.61
CA GLY A 57 1.07 15.35 8.56
C GLY A 57 2.30 16.26 8.58
N ARG A 58 3.26 16.01 7.70
CA ARG A 58 4.46 16.84 7.56
C ARG A 58 4.36 17.77 6.37
N GLU A 59 4.91 18.97 6.52
CA GLU A 59 5.15 19.86 5.38
C GLU A 59 6.40 19.37 4.66
N VAL A 60 6.21 18.60 3.58
CA VAL A 60 7.33 18.39 2.64
C VAL A 60 7.48 19.71 1.89
N PRO A 61 8.66 20.34 1.90
CA PRO A 61 8.86 21.56 1.13
C PRO A 61 8.50 21.29 -0.33
N ASP A 62 7.91 22.28 -1.00
CA ASP A 62 7.42 22.22 -2.39
C ASP A 62 8.56 22.11 -3.43
N VAL A 63 9.67 21.51 -3.01
CA VAL A 63 10.76 21.15 -3.90
C VAL A 63 10.50 19.69 -4.27
N THR A 64 10.03 19.52 -5.50
CA THR A 64 10.23 18.32 -6.31
C THR A 64 11.73 18.07 -6.57
N GLU A 65 12.59 18.29 -5.58
CA GLU A 65 14.00 17.93 -5.65
C GLU A 65 14.04 16.42 -5.79
N ASP A 66 14.56 15.99 -6.93
CA ASP A 66 14.80 14.60 -7.25
C ASP A 66 15.60 14.02 -6.08
N ILE A 67 14.94 13.22 -5.23
CA ILE A 67 15.63 12.49 -4.17
C ILE A 67 16.50 11.48 -4.92
N GLU A 68 17.74 11.85 -5.21
CA GLU A 68 18.76 10.92 -5.65
C GLU A 68 19.05 9.97 -4.50
N TYR A 69 18.44 8.80 -4.54
CA TYR A 69 18.58 7.80 -3.51
C TYR A 69 19.99 7.17 -3.58
N GLU A 70 20.86 7.47 -2.62
CA GLU A 70 22.19 6.83 -2.48
C GLU A 70 22.10 5.40 -1.89
N LEU A 71 21.23 4.55 -2.41
CA LEU A 71 20.94 3.20 -1.86
C LEU A 71 21.94 2.12 -2.29
N ARG A 72 22.97 2.48 -3.07
CA ARG A 72 23.88 1.51 -3.69
C ARG A 72 24.57 0.62 -2.66
N GLN A 73 25.02 1.20 -1.54
CA GLN A 73 25.72 0.44 -0.50
C GLN A 73 24.74 -0.48 0.24
N GLU A 74 23.57 0.04 0.63
CA GLU A 74 22.56 -0.74 1.35
C GLU A 74 22.04 -1.93 0.52
N VAL A 75 21.90 -1.76 -0.79
CA VAL A 75 21.55 -2.84 -1.72
C VAL A 75 22.73 -3.82 -1.89
N ALA A 76 23.97 -3.34 -1.94
CA ALA A 76 25.15 -4.19 -2.08
C ALA A 76 25.42 -5.05 -0.83
N ASP A 77 24.97 -4.62 0.34
CA ASP A 77 25.11 -5.36 1.60
C ASP A 77 24.07 -6.48 1.76
N MET A 78 23.09 -6.58 0.85
CA MET A 78 22.09 -7.64 0.87
C MET A 78 22.64 -8.98 0.37
N GLU A 79 22.00 -10.07 0.80
CA GLU A 79 22.19 -11.38 0.15
C GLU A 79 21.85 -11.29 -1.35
N TRP A 80 22.56 -12.06 -2.17
CA TRP A 80 22.54 -11.93 -3.63
C TRP A 80 21.13 -11.94 -4.24
N ALA A 81 20.24 -12.87 -3.85
CA ALA A 81 18.88 -12.90 -4.38
C ALA A 81 18.09 -11.65 -3.95
N ASN A 82 18.22 -11.22 -2.68
CA ASN A 82 17.64 -9.96 -2.19
C ASN A 82 18.16 -8.75 -2.99
N GLN A 83 19.46 -8.69 -3.29
CA GLN A 83 20.08 -7.60 -4.05
C GLN A 83 19.48 -7.46 -5.45
N ILE A 84 19.38 -8.58 -6.18
CA ILE A 84 18.85 -8.60 -7.55
C ILE A 84 17.38 -8.20 -7.57
N ILE A 85 16.56 -8.83 -6.71
CA ILE A 85 15.11 -8.56 -6.65
C ILE A 85 14.86 -7.11 -6.21
N THR A 86 15.60 -6.61 -5.22
CA THR A 86 15.47 -5.22 -4.74
C THR A 86 15.83 -4.22 -5.83
N THR A 87 16.92 -4.47 -6.56
CA THR A 87 17.31 -3.62 -7.69
C THR A 87 16.20 -3.55 -8.75
N ARG A 88 15.55 -4.68 -9.03
CA ARG A 88 14.44 -4.73 -9.97
C ARG A 88 13.20 -3.98 -9.45
N ILE A 89 12.88 -4.08 -8.16
CA ILE A 89 11.80 -3.31 -7.52
C ILE A 89 12.05 -1.81 -7.68
N LEU A 90 13.27 -1.34 -7.43
CA LEU A 90 13.62 0.07 -7.55
C LEU A 90 13.51 0.56 -9.00
N ARG A 91 13.97 -0.23 -9.98
CA ARG A 91 13.83 0.11 -11.40
C ARG A 91 12.36 0.17 -11.86
N LEU A 92 11.52 -0.76 -11.40
CA LEU A 92 10.09 -0.71 -11.68
C LEU A 92 9.43 0.52 -11.07
N PHE A 93 9.80 0.86 -9.82
CA PHE A 93 9.34 2.08 -9.17
C PHE A 93 9.74 3.34 -9.95
N GLU A 94 10.99 3.44 -10.39
CA GLU A 94 11.49 4.54 -11.22
C GLU A 94 10.75 4.65 -12.55
N SER A 95 10.49 3.53 -13.24
CA SER A 95 9.72 3.51 -14.49
C SER A 95 8.29 4.03 -14.29
N ILE A 96 7.60 3.54 -13.25
CA ILE A 96 6.23 3.98 -12.92
C ILE A 96 6.21 5.48 -12.57
N ALA A 97 7.24 5.97 -11.90
CA ALA A 97 7.36 7.39 -11.57
C ALA A 97 7.62 8.26 -12.80
N ALA A 98 8.48 7.81 -13.72
CA ALA A 98 8.77 8.49 -14.97
C ALA A 98 7.54 8.53 -15.90
N GLU A 99 6.84 7.41 -16.08
CA GLU A 99 5.62 7.34 -16.89
C GLU A 99 4.54 8.30 -16.38
N LYS A 100 4.35 8.38 -15.06
CA LYS A 100 3.38 9.32 -14.49
C LYS A 100 3.76 10.78 -14.76
N TYR A 101 5.04 11.11 -14.65
CA TYR A 101 5.53 12.45 -14.96
C TYR A 101 5.32 12.81 -16.44
N GLU A 102 5.58 11.88 -17.37
CA GLU A 102 5.39 12.11 -18.80
C GLU A 102 3.91 12.31 -19.18
N GLN A 103 2.98 11.61 -18.52
CA GLN A 103 1.55 11.63 -18.86
C GLN A 103 0.77 12.75 -18.18
N GLU A 104 1.07 13.05 -16.93
CA GLU A 104 0.29 13.98 -16.11
C GLU A 104 1.03 15.32 -15.86
N ASP A 105 2.28 15.47 -16.30
CA ASP A 105 3.22 16.55 -15.89
C ASP A 105 3.34 16.69 -14.35
N GLU A 106 2.88 15.66 -13.62
CA GLU A 106 2.90 15.57 -12.17
C GLU A 106 4.02 14.62 -11.74
N ARG A 107 5.06 15.17 -11.12
CA ARG A 107 6.06 14.34 -10.43
C ARG A 107 5.38 13.60 -9.28
N LEU A 108 5.64 12.30 -9.16
CA LEU A 108 5.24 11.53 -7.98
C LEU A 108 5.97 12.08 -6.74
N ALA A 109 5.32 13.00 -6.02
CA ALA A 109 5.88 13.58 -4.81
C ALA A 109 6.23 12.47 -3.80
N ALA A 110 7.50 12.42 -3.41
CA ALA A 110 7.95 11.54 -2.35
C ALA A 110 7.57 12.15 -1.00
N TYR A 111 6.67 11.50 -0.25
CA TYR A 111 6.29 12.00 1.09
C TYR A 111 7.14 11.41 2.22
N LYS A 112 8.09 10.52 1.89
CA LYS A 112 9.07 9.92 2.81
C LYS A 112 10.29 9.40 2.04
N GLU A 113 11.33 8.99 2.74
CA GLU A 113 12.47 8.27 2.15
C GLU A 113 12.13 6.79 1.88
N ILE A 114 12.91 6.15 0.99
CA ILE A 114 12.82 4.71 0.75
C ILE A 114 13.35 3.96 1.97
N GLU A 115 12.52 3.14 2.59
CA GLU A 115 12.91 2.27 3.70
C GLU A 115 13.46 0.94 3.16
N ILE A 116 14.63 1.00 2.51
CA ILE A 116 15.21 -0.08 1.70
C ILE A 116 15.37 -1.40 2.48
N THR A 117 15.70 -1.30 3.77
CA THR A 117 15.86 -2.44 4.68
C THR A 117 14.59 -3.25 4.87
N ARG A 118 13.41 -2.67 4.62
CA ARG A 118 12.12 -3.37 4.70
C ARG A 118 11.82 -4.26 3.48
N ILE A 119 12.53 -4.09 2.37
CA ILE A 119 12.32 -4.91 1.17
C ILE A 119 12.75 -6.36 1.40
N PRO A 120 13.98 -6.65 1.88
CA PRO A 120 14.36 -8.01 2.27
C PRO A 120 13.37 -8.65 3.25
N GLU A 121 12.87 -7.89 4.23
CA GLU A 121 11.87 -8.41 5.18
C GLU A 121 10.51 -8.75 4.57
N ALA A 122 10.18 -8.21 3.39
CA ALA A 122 9.02 -8.64 2.61
C ALA A 122 9.34 -9.95 1.87
N LEU A 123 10.51 -10.01 1.23
CA LEU A 123 10.93 -11.16 0.41
C LEU A 123 11.15 -12.43 1.22
N ASP A 124 11.62 -12.30 2.46
CA ASP A 124 11.88 -13.42 3.38
C ASP A 124 10.59 -14.03 3.95
N ARG A 125 9.44 -13.36 3.79
CA ARG A 125 8.13 -13.88 4.22
C ARG A 125 7.40 -14.65 3.13
N VAL A 126 7.93 -14.69 1.92
CA VAL A 126 7.32 -15.37 0.79
C VAL A 126 7.66 -16.85 0.84
N THR A 127 6.65 -17.68 0.72
CA THR A 127 6.73 -19.14 0.60
C THR A 127 6.94 -19.50 -0.85
N TRP A 128 8.20 -19.43 -1.29
CA TRP A 128 8.58 -19.53 -2.70
C TRP A 128 8.35 -20.89 -3.34
N ASP A 129 8.21 -21.97 -2.56
CA ASP A 129 8.22 -23.35 -3.06
C ASP A 129 6.87 -24.08 -2.96
N GLU A 130 5.81 -23.42 -2.50
CA GLU A 130 4.48 -24.05 -2.33
C GLU A 130 3.64 -24.01 -3.63
N SER A 131 3.30 -22.82 -4.12
CA SER A 131 2.62 -22.65 -5.42
C SER A 131 2.90 -21.28 -6.03
N VAL A 132 2.69 -21.15 -7.34
CA VAL A 132 2.90 -19.90 -8.10
C VAL A 132 1.98 -18.79 -7.57
N ALA A 133 0.71 -19.09 -7.31
CA ALA A 133 -0.24 -18.13 -6.77
C ALA A 133 0.09 -17.70 -5.33
N ILE A 134 0.51 -18.65 -4.47
CA ILE A 134 0.91 -18.33 -3.08
C ILE A 134 2.14 -17.43 -3.09
N ALA A 135 3.22 -17.80 -3.78
CA ALA A 135 4.43 -17.01 -3.83
C ALA A 135 4.19 -15.60 -4.43
N GLY A 136 3.41 -15.53 -5.52
CA GLY A 136 3.04 -14.25 -6.14
C GLY A 136 2.19 -13.37 -5.22
N GLY A 137 1.16 -13.94 -4.59
CA GLY A 137 0.28 -13.23 -3.67
C GLY A 137 1.01 -12.74 -2.41
N GLU A 138 1.87 -13.57 -1.82
CA GLU A 138 2.69 -13.21 -0.67
C GLU A 138 3.72 -12.13 -1.01
N LEU A 139 4.30 -12.17 -2.21
CA LEU A 139 5.19 -11.13 -2.72
C LEU A 139 4.44 -9.78 -2.79
N VAL A 140 3.26 -9.76 -3.41
CA VAL A 140 2.43 -8.56 -3.52
C VAL A 140 2.04 -8.04 -2.14
N SER A 141 1.51 -8.92 -1.29
CA SER A 141 1.07 -8.57 0.05
C SER A 141 2.20 -8.02 0.90
N GLY A 142 3.36 -8.69 0.89
CA GLY A 142 4.55 -8.30 1.61
C GLY A 142 5.04 -6.92 1.21
N LEU A 143 5.18 -6.66 -0.10
CA LEU A 143 5.65 -5.37 -0.60
C LEU A 143 4.70 -4.23 -0.22
N ILE A 144 3.38 -4.44 -0.36
CA ILE A 144 2.36 -3.45 0.01
C ILE A 144 2.34 -3.18 1.52
N LEU A 145 2.38 -4.23 2.35
CA LEU A 145 2.33 -4.10 3.81
C LEU A 145 3.58 -3.44 4.38
N ARG A 146 4.76 -3.77 3.85
CA ARG A 146 6.03 -3.13 4.25
C ARG A 146 6.12 -1.68 3.80
N HIS A 147 5.50 -1.39 2.66
CA HIS A 147 5.32 -0.04 2.16
C HIS A 147 6.65 0.71 2.09
N ALA A 148 7.70 0.04 1.59
CA ALA A 148 9.07 0.54 1.64
C ALA A 148 9.28 1.79 0.77
N LEU A 149 8.50 1.91 -0.31
CA LEU A 149 8.61 2.99 -1.28
C LEU A 149 7.84 4.23 -0.82
N PRO A 150 8.26 5.43 -1.26
CA PRO A 150 7.60 6.67 -0.91
C PRO A 150 6.21 6.76 -1.52
N ASN A 151 5.96 6.18 -2.69
CA ASN A 151 4.65 6.14 -3.31
C ASN A 151 4.60 4.93 -4.26
N ALA A 152 3.53 4.78 -5.04
CA ALA A 152 3.36 3.70 -6.02
C ALA A 152 3.51 2.24 -5.51
N ASN A 153 3.56 1.99 -4.19
CA ASN A 153 3.75 0.65 -3.61
C ASN A 153 2.81 -0.42 -4.21
N HIS A 154 1.52 -0.12 -4.38
CA HIS A 154 0.58 -1.03 -5.06
C HIS A 154 0.98 -1.34 -6.50
N ARG A 155 1.23 -0.29 -7.31
CA ARG A 155 1.60 -0.46 -8.73
C ARG A 155 2.92 -1.22 -8.88
N THR A 156 3.91 -0.90 -8.06
CA THR A 156 5.21 -1.62 -8.07
C THR A 156 5.05 -3.07 -7.64
N ALA A 157 4.23 -3.36 -6.63
CA ALA A 157 3.96 -4.73 -6.21
C ALA A 157 3.25 -5.55 -7.31
N LEU A 158 2.29 -4.95 -8.03
CA LEU A 158 1.63 -5.57 -9.17
C LEU A 158 2.58 -5.77 -10.36
N GLY A 159 3.47 -4.82 -10.63
CA GLY A 159 4.54 -4.99 -11.62
C GLY A 159 5.49 -6.13 -11.27
N MET A 160 5.82 -6.30 -9.98
CA MET A 160 6.60 -7.44 -9.51
C MET A 160 5.86 -8.78 -9.64
N LEU A 161 4.53 -8.80 -9.47
CA LEU A 161 3.72 -10.00 -9.72
C LEU A 161 3.80 -10.40 -11.20
N SER A 162 3.61 -9.44 -12.11
CA SER A 162 3.73 -9.67 -13.55
C SER A 162 5.10 -10.25 -13.90
N LEU A 163 6.16 -9.63 -13.37
CA LEU A 163 7.53 -10.10 -13.60
C LEU A 163 7.78 -11.50 -13.01
N TYR A 164 7.20 -11.81 -11.84
CA TYR A 164 7.30 -13.14 -11.25
C TYR A 164 6.68 -14.20 -12.15
N PHE A 165 5.51 -13.93 -12.72
CA PHE A 165 4.86 -14.84 -13.66
C PHE A 165 5.62 -14.95 -14.99
N GLU A 166 6.12 -13.84 -15.53
CA GLU A 166 7.00 -13.82 -16.72
C GLU A 166 8.28 -14.63 -16.49
N ALA A 167 8.87 -14.54 -15.29
CA ALA A 167 10.06 -15.30 -14.95
C ALA A 167 9.79 -16.81 -14.96
N ILE A 168 8.56 -17.24 -14.71
CA ILE A 168 8.20 -18.66 -14.75
C ILE A 168 7.86 -19.10 -16.18
N SER A 169 7.04 -18.32 -16.88
CA SER A 169 6.69 -18.53 -18.28
C SER A 169 7.01 -17.27 -19.08
N GLY A 170 8.10 -17.30 -19.85
CA GLY A 170 8.64 -16.14 -20.59
C GLY A 170 7.77 -15.61 -21.74
N GLY A 171 6.52 -16.07 -21.84
CA GLY A 171 5.49 -15.51 -22.71
C GLY A 171 4.24 -15.06 -21.94
N PHE A 172 4.30 -15.03 -20.61
CA PHE A 172 3.23 -14.48 -19.79
C PHE A 172 3.13 -12.98 -20.05
N ASP A 173 1.95 -12.58 -20.48
CA ASP A 173 1.54 -11.18 -20.49
C ASP A 173 0.48 -11.02 -19.42
N MET A 174 0.64 -10.00 -18.58
CA MET A 174 -0.38 -9.69 -17.59
C MET A 174 -1.68 -9.38 -18.35
N PRO A 175 -2.82 -10.01 -18.02
CA PRO A 175 -4.10 -9.67 -18.64
C PRO A 175 -4.26 -8.16 -18.63
N SER A 176 -4.59 -7.57 -19.80
CA SER A 176 -4.57 -6.12 -20.01
C SER A 176 -5.13 -5.40 -18.78
N THR A 177 -4.23 -4.74 -18.06
CA THR A 177 -4.56 -3.95 -16.87
C THR A 177 -4.78 -2.48 -17.24
N ALA A 178 -4.98 -2.18 -18.53
CA ALA A 178 -5.23 -0.86 -19.07
C ALA A 178 -5.70 -0.96 -20.53
N THR A 179 -6.93 -0.55 -20.84
CA THR A 179 -7.25 -0.14 -22.22
C THR A 179 -6.93 1.34 -22.38
N GLU A 180 -6.07 1.66 -23.37
CA GLU A 180 -5.57 2.95 -23.94
C GLU A 180 -5.40 4.21 -23.04
N GLU A 181 -6.05 4.34 -21.90
CA GLU A 181 -5.94 5.40 -20.90
C GLU A 181 -5.85 4.79 -19.49
N TYR A 182 -4.78 4.03 -19.19
CA TYR A 182 -4.39 3.57 -17.83
C TYR A 182 -5.54 3.14 -16.87
N ASP A 183 -6.61 2.57 -17.42
CA ASP A 183 -7.78 2.16 -16.65
C ASP A 183 -7.65 0.67 -16.31
N TRP A 184 -7.15 0.41 -15.11
CA TRP A 184 -7.10 -0.93 -14.52
C TRP A 184 -8.47 -1.57 -14.66
N GLU A 185 -8.54 -2.78 -15.24
CA GLU A 185 -9.81 -3.49 -15.34
C GLU A 185 -10.50 -3.45 -13.97
N GLY A 186 -11.83 -3.30 -13.96
CA GLY A 186 -12.61 -2.99 -12.75
C GLY A 186 -12.26 -3.88 -11.56
N TRP A 187 -11.96 -5.15 -11.78
CA TRP A 187 -11.59 -6.11 -10.73
C TRP A 187 -10.19 -5.85 -10.10
N VAL A 188 -9.21 -5.34 -10.86
CA VAL A 188 -7.92 -4.93 -10.30
C VAL A 188 -8.07 -3.65 -9.48
N ASN A 189 -8.89 -2.71 -9.98
CA ASN A 189 -9.27 -1.53 -9.23
C ASN A 189 -9.98 -1.91 -7.92
N GLU A 190 -10.92 -2.85 -7.96
CA GLU A 190 -11.58 -3.40 -6.77
C GLU A 190 -10.57 -3.96 -5.77
N TYR A 191 -9.61 -4.79 -6.21
CA TYR A 191 -8.53 -5.29 -5.35
C TYR A 191 -7.69 -4.17 -4.72
N ILE A 192 -7.28 -3.17 -5.51
CA ILE A 192 -6.48 -2.04 -5.02
C ILE A 192 -7.27 -1.23 -4.00
N GLU A 193 -8.54 -0.97 -4.28
CA GLU A 193 -9.43 -0.25 -3.38
C GLU A 193 -9.64 -0.99 -2.07
N ASP A 194 -9.94 -2.29 -2.12
CA ASP A 194 -10.13 -3.14 -0.94
C ASP A 194 -8.86 -3.24 -0.11
N SER A 195 -7.71 -3.42 -0.76
CA SER A 195 -6.40 -3.35 -0.12
C SER A 195 -6.21 -2.01 0.61
N LYS A 196 -6.51 -0.88 -0.04
CA LYS A 196 -6.41 0.46 0.58
C LYS A 196 -7.36 0.63 1.76
N ARG A 197 -8.61 0.14 1.67
CA ARG A 197 -9.58 0.17 2.78
C ARG A 197 -9.04 -0.63 3.96
N LEU A 198 -8.64 -1.88 3.72
CA LEU A 198 -8.13 -2.79 4.72
C LEU A 198 -6.88 -2.25 5.43
N LEU A 199 -5.90 -1.73 4.69
CA LEU A 199 -4.69 -1.13 5.25
C LEU A 199 -4.98 0.12 6.09
N THR A 200 -5.98 0.90 5.68
CA THR A 200 -6.41 2.08 6.43
C THR A 200 -7.07 1.67 7.75
N VAL A 201 -7.98 0.70 7.73
CA VAL A 201 -8.62 0.16 8.94
C VAL A 201 -7.57 -0.46 9.86
N ARG A 202 -6.71 -1.32 9.33
CA ARG A 202 -5.63 -2.01 10.03
C ARG A 202 -4.80 -1.08 10.91
N ARG A 203 -4.48 0.12 10.42
CA ARG A 203 -3.65 1.11 11.15
C ARG A 203 -4.46 1.98 12.12
N ASN A 204 -5.79 1.94 12.06
CA ASN A 204 -6.66 2.91 12.71
C ASN A 204 -7.79 2.31 13.56
N VAL A 205 -7.80 1.00 13.84
CA VAL A 205 -8.85 0.35 14.64
C VAL A 205 -9.25 1.12 15.90
N PRO A 206 -8.34 1.57 16.78
CA PRO A 206 -8.74 2.33 17.98
C PRO A 206 -9.45 3.64 17.65
N ARG A 207 -8.99 4.35 16.61
CA ARG A 207 -9.57 5.63 16.17
C ARG A 207 -10.92 5.40 15.51
N PHE A 208 -11.05 4.38 14.67
CA PHE A 208 -12.30 4.04 14.00
C PHE A 208 -13.34 3.52 14.98
N ARG A 209 -12.94 2.81 16.03
CA ARG A 209 -13.83 2.49 17.16
C ARG A 209 -14.35 3.75 17.84
N HIS A 210 -13.48 4.72 18.13
CA HIS A 210 -13.88 5.99 18.73
C HIS A 210 -14.90 6.71 17.84
N LEU A 211 -14.64 6.84 16.53
CA LEU A 211 -15.59 7.40 15.57
C LEU A 211 -16.92 6.62 15.53
N SER A 212 -16.85 5.29 15.51
CA SER A 212 -18.04 4.43 15.48
C SER A 212 -18.90 4.63 16.72
N ASN A 213 -18.28 4.75 17.89
CA ASN A 213 -18.99 5.01 19.16
C ASN A 213 -19.69 6.37 19.16
N ALA A 214 -19.09 7.38 18.54
CA ALA A 214 -19.68 8.70 18.36
C ALA A 214 -20.79 8.75 17.28
N GLY A 215 -21.06 7.64 16.58
CA GLY A 215 -22.11 7.55 15.56
C GLY A 215 -21.63 7.71 14.11
N CYS A 216 -20.31 7.71 13.86
CA CYS A 216 -19.77 7.61 12.52
C CYS A 216 -20.04 6.21 11.94
N THR A 217 -20.42 6.17 10.67
CA THR A 217 -20.70 4.92 9.94
C THR A 217 -19.78 4.75 8.73
N VAL A 218 -19.26 5.85 8.19
CA VAL A 218 -18.40 5.86 7.02
C VAL A 218 -17.21 6.77 7.26
N VAL A 219 -16.02 6.24 7.09
CA VAL A 219 -14.80 7.04 6.95
C VAL A 219 -14.47 7.15 5.46
N GLU A 220 -14.43 8.36 4.92
CA GLU A 220 -14.08 8.58 3.52
C GLU A 220 -12.61 8.97 3.37
N ARG A 221 -11.86 8.19 2.61
CA ARG A 221 -10.47 8.46 2.24
C ARG A 221 -10.45 9.39 1.01
N LYS A 222 -9.25 9.86 0.64
CA LYS A 222 -9.07 10.61 -0.61
C LYS A 222 -9.55 9.77 -1.80
N ASP A 223 -9.87 10.45 -2.90
CA ASP A 223 -10.35 9.85 -4.15
C ASP A 223 -11.74 9.19 -4.03
N GLY A 224 -12.53 9.55 -2.99
CA GLY A 224 -13.90 9.07 -2.80
C GLY A 224 -14.01 7.65 -2.24
N LEU A 225 -12.88 7.02 -1.87
CA LEU A 225 -12.86 5.67 -1.32
C LEU A 225 -13.52 5.63 0.07
N ARG A 226 -14.67 4.96 0.17
CA ARG A 226 -15.44 4.82 1.41
C ARG A 226 -15.10 3.55 2.17
N ILE A 227 -14.93 3.69 3.48
CA ILE A 227 -14.74 2.62 4.44
C ILE A 227 -15.98 2.59 5.33
N HIS A 228 -16.83 1.58 5.17
CA HIS A 228 -17.97 1.35 6.03
C HIS A 228 -17.50 0.69 7.31
N LEU A 229 -17.64 1.38 8.45
CA LEU A 229 -17.05 0.93 9.72
C LEU A 229 -17.66 -0.39 10.22
N ASN A 230 -18.91 -0.69 9.83
CA ASN A 230 -19.61 -1.92 10.21
C ASN A 230 -19.09 -3.17 9.47
N ASP A 231 -18.30 -3.00 8.41
CA ASP A 231 -17.74 -4.13 7.63
C ASP A 231 -16.49 -4.71 8.31
N TYR A 232 -16.00 -4.07 9.38
CA TYR A 232 -14.76 -4.40 10.05
C TYR A 232 -15.01 -4.66 11.54
N ASP A 233 -14.29 -5.62 12.10
CA ASP A 233 -14.23 -5.76 13.56
C ASP A 233 -13.30 -4.68 14.13
N LEU A 234 -13.92 -3.68 14.74
CA LEU A 234 -13.24 -2.58 15.40
C LEU A 234 -12.96 -2.84 16.88
N THR A 235 -13.31 -4.02 17.43
CA THR A 235 -13.17 -4.35 18.85
C THR A 235 -11.80 -4.92 19.22
N MET A 236 -11.06 -5.44 18.25
CA MET A 236 -9.67 -5.90 18.39
C MET A 236 -8.75 -4.82 18.96
N ASP A 237 -7.77 -5.18 19.81
CA ASP A 237 -6.72 -4.23 20.14
C ASP A 237 -5.83 -3.92 18.91
N HIS A 238 -4.97 -2.92 19.06
CA HIS A 238 -4.16 -2.43 17.95
C HIS A 238 -3.24 -3.51 17.36
N TRP A 239 -2.61 -4.35 18.18
CA TRP A 239 -1.66 -5.35 17.72
C TRP A 239 -2.36 -6.53 17.06
N ASP A 240 -3.50 -6.97 17.62
CA ASP A 240 -4.36 -7.99 17.02
C ASP A 240 -4.86 -7.52 15.65
N ALA A 241 -5.34 -6.27 15.54
CA ALA A 241 -5.76 -5.69 14.27
C ALA A 241 -4.61 -5.63 13.24
N LEU A 242 -3.39 -5.28 13.67
CA LEU A 242 -2.22 -5.27 12.79
C LEU A 242 -1.90 -6.68 12.25
N ALA A 243 -2.10 -7.73 13.05
CA ALA A 243 -1.85 -9.10 12.64
C ALA A 243 -2.98 -9.65 11.76
N GLU A 244 -4.23 -9.58 12.23
CA GLU A 244 -5.41 -10.14 11.58
C GLU A 244 -5.62 -9.54 10.18
N TYR A 245 -5.65 -8.20 10.08
CA TYR A 245 -5.85 -7.55 8.79
C TYR A 245 -4.65 -7.70 7.84
N ALA A 246 -3.45 -8.02 8.35
CA ALA A 246 -2.34 -8.41 7.48
C ALA A 246 -2.53 -9.81 6.90
N GLN A 247 -3.09 -10.75 7.67
CA GLN A 247 -3.41 -12.09 7.17
C GLN A 247 -4.56 -12.05 6.16
N ILE A 248 -5.60 -11.24 6.41
CA ILE A 248 -6.68 -11.00 5.45
C ILE A 248 -6.12 -10.43 4.14
N HIS A 249 -5.24 -9.42 4.24
CA HIS A 249 -4.58 -8.85 3.05
C HIS A 249 -3.76 -9.90 2.28
N ASN A 250 -3.04 -10.77 2.99
CA ASN A 250 -2.28 -11.85 2.36
C ASN A 250 -3.20 -12.80 1.58
N ARG A 251 -4.25 -13.30 2.23
CA ARG A 251 -5.22 -14.18 1.58
C ARG A 251 -5.85 -13.53 0.34
N GLN A 252 -6.27 -12.27 0.43
CA GLN A 252 -6.81 -11.52 -0.71
C GLN A 252 -5.79 -11.35 -1.85
N SER A 253 -4.50 -11.18 -1.52
CA SER A 253 -3.43 -11.06 -2.52
C SER A 253 -3.15 -12.40 -3.22
N ILE A 254 -3.25 -13.51 -2.50
CA ILE A 254 -3.13 -14.87 -3.07
C ILE A 254 -4.32 -15.19 -3.98
N GLU A 255 -5.54 -14.87 -3.53
CA GLU A 255 -6.76 -15.01 -4.34
C GLU A 255 -6.67 -14.14 -5.61
N PHE A 256 -6.19 -12.91 -5.48
CA PHE A 256 -5.93 -12.04 -6.63
C PHE A 256 -4.89 -12.63 -7.59
N ALA A 257 -3.77 -13.15 -7.08
CA ALA A 257 -2.74 -13.79 -7.90
C ALA A 257 -3.29 -15.02 -8.64
N GLN A 258 -4.16 -15.81 -8.01
CA GLN A 258 -4.84 -16.93 -8.66
C GLN A 258 -5.78 -16.45 -9.78
N GLU A 259 -6.59 -15.41 -9.52
CA GLU A 259 -7.50 -14.83 -10.52
C GLU A 259 -6.73 -14.30 -11.75
N VAL A 260 -5.55 -13.70 -11.55
CA VAL A 260 -4.66 -13.28 -12.65
C VAL A 260 -4.27 -14.49 -13.52
N LEU A 261 -3.84 -15.59 -12.90
CA LEU A 261 -3.41 -16.80 -13.62
C LEU A 261 -4.58 -17.43 -14.38
N ASP A 262 -5.76 -17.47 -13.76
CA ASP A 262 -6.98 -18.03 -14.35
C ASP A 262 -7.41 -17.23 -15.59
N ARG A 263 -7.33 -15.90 -15.52
CA ARG A 263 -7.66 -15.01 -16.64
C ARG A 263 -6.63 -15.02 -17.75
N ALA A 264 -5.35 -15.12 -17.40
CA ALA A 264 -4.28 -15.21 -18.38
C ALA A 264 -4.34 -16.52 -19.19
N GLY A 265 -5.11 -17.51 -18.74
CA GLY A 265 -5.31 -18.76 -19.47
C GLY A 265 -3.98 -19.47 -19.73
N THR A 266 -3.07 -19.46 -18.75
CA THR A 266 -1.73 -20.04 -18.85
C THR A 266 -1.62 -21.31 -17.98
N PRO A 267 -2.04 -22.49 -18.48
CA PRO A 267 -1.99 -23.75 -17.72
C PRO A 267 -0.60 -24.08 -17.17
N GLU A 268 0.46 -23.67 -17.89
CA GLU A 268 1.85 -23.88 -17.48
C GLU A 268 2.19 -23.22 -16.14
N LEU A 269 1.51 -22.12 -15.78
CA LEU A 269 1.68 -21.44 -14.49
C LEU A 269 0.75 -22.02 -13.42
N GLN A 270 -0.45 -22.47 -13.81
CA GLN A 270 -1.39 -23.11 -12.90
C GLN A 270 -0.91 -24.49 -12.43
N GLU A 271 -0.31 -25.26 -13.34
CA GLU A 271 0.26 -26.59 -13.08
C GLU A 271 1.78 -26.54 -12.83
N GLY A 272 2.37 -25.35 -13.02
CA GLY A 272 3.80 -25.11 -12.93
C GLY A 272 4.33 -25.27 -11.53
N LYS A 273 5.59 -25.71 -11.43
CA LYS A 273 6.31 -25.63 -10.17
C LYS A 273 6.69 -24.17 -9.91
N PRO A 274 6.41 -23.64 -8.71
CA PRO A 274 6.92 -22.33 -8.35
C PRO A 274 8.45 -22.34 -8.34
N VAL A 275 9.04 -21.15 -8.45
CA VAL A 275 10.49 -20.97 -8.41
C VAL A 275 10.92 -20.54 -7.03
N THR A 276 12.04 -21.09 -6.57
CA THR A 276 12.70 -20.61 -5.36
C THR A 276 13.10 -19.14 -5.51
N LYS A 277 13.34 -18.45 -4.40
CA LYS A 277 13.83 -17.07 -4.39
C LYS A 277 15.09 -16.88 -5.25
N GLN A 278 16.03 -17.83 -5.15
CA GLN A 278 17.26 -17.83 -5.94
C GLN A 278 16.98 -17.99 -7.43
N GLU A 279 16.15 -18.95 -7.82
CA GLU A 279 15.77 -19.13 -9.23
C GLU A 279 15.04 -17.91 -9.77
N PHE A 280 14.16 -17.27 -8.99
CA PHE A 280 13.52 -16.03 -9.39
C PHE A 280 14.55 -14.93 -9.66
N ALA A 281 15.48 -14.71 -8.72
CA ALA A 281 16.57 -13.75 -8.90
C ALA A 281 17.43 -14.04 -10.14
N GLU A 282 17.81 -15.30 -10.37
CA GLU A 282 18.57 -15.71 -11.56
C GLU A 282 17.83 -15.42 -12.88
N ARG A 283 16.52 -15.63 -12.90
CA ARG A 283 15.69 -15.40 -14.09
C ARG A 283 15.49 -13.91 -14.34
N VAL A 284 15.18 -13.13 -13.29
CA VAL A 284 15.07 -11.67 -13.37
C VAL A 284 16.38 -11.03 -13.86
N GLN A 285 17.53 -11.51 -13.39
CA GLN A 285 18.82 -11.01 -13.85
C GLN A 285 19.04 -11.24 -15.36
N LYS A 286 18.50 -12.31 -15.93
CA LYS A 286 18.62 -12.65 -17.36
C LYS A 286 17.62 -11.91 -18.25
N MET A 287 16.61 -11.26 -17.64
CA MET A 287 15.61 -10.44 -18.33
C MET A 287 16.09 -8.99 -18.52
N GLU A 288 17.30 -8.66 -18.07
CA GLU A 288 18.01 -7.42 -18.37
C GLU A 288 18.76 -7.50 -19.71
#